data_AF-A0A651DY68-F1
#
_entry.id   AF-A0A651DY68-F1
#
_cell.length_a   1.000
_cell.length_b   1.000
_cell.length_c   1.000
_cell.angle_alpha   90.00
_cell.angle_beta   90.00
_cell.angle_gamma   90.00
#
_symmetry.space_group_name_H-M   'P 1'
#
loop_
_entity.id
_entity.type
_entity.pdbx_description
1 polymer ?
#
loop_
_entity_poly.entity_id
_entity_poly.type
_entity_poly.pdbx_seq_one_letter_code
_entity_poly.pdbx_strand_id
1 'polypeptide(L)' 'MVWQIRVQYANGNERVIWSFRNRESALKGIDALYSQGYPMHMAYVVRPVDAPMAA' A
#
# COMPACT_ATOMS: atom_id res chain seq x y z
N MET A 1 13.83 5.77 -1.17
CA MET A 1 12.45 5.55 -1.66
C MET A 1 11.69 4.72 -0.65
N VAL A 2 10.54 5.21 -0.18
CA VAL A 2 9.68 4.48 0.75
C VAL A 2 8.56 3.86 -0.08
N TRP A 3 8.24 2.59 0.14
CA TRP A 3 7.16 1.88 -0.54
C TRP A 3 5.94 1.83 0.35
N GLN A 4 4.76 2.14 -0.18
CA GLN A 4 3.52 2.14 0.61
C GLN A 4 2.51 1.18 0.01
N ILE A 5 1.87 0.40 0.89
CA ILE A 5 0.63 -0.29 0.57
C ILE A 5 -0.51 0.67 0.84
N ARG A 6 -1.35 0.89 -0.17
CA ARG A 6 -2.55 1.72 -0.09
C ARG A 6 -3.76 0.88 -0.45
N VAL A 7 -4.86 1.11 0.23
CA VAL A 7 -6.16 0.59 -0.17
C VAL A 7 -6.90 1.67 -0.94
N GLN A 8 -7.38 1.32 -2.13
CA GLN A 8 -8.25 2.16 -2.92
C GLN A 8 -9.69 1.72 -2.66
N TYR A 9 -10.46 2.64 -2.12
CA TYR A 9 -11.89 2.46 -1.88
C TYR A 9 -12.68 2.81 -3.15
N ALA A 10 -13.88 2.23 -3.30
CA ALA A 10 -14.76 2.47 -4.45
C ALA A 10 -15.19 3.94 -4.61
N ASN A 11 -15.07 4.75 -3.54
CA ASN A 11 -15.32 6.19 -3.58
C ASN A 11 -14.15 7.01 -4.16
N GLY A 12 -13.12 6.35 -4.69
CA GLY A 12 -11.93 7.00 -5.24
C GLY A 12 -10.91 7.45 -4.20
N ASN A 13 -11.15 7.20 -2.91
CA ASN A 13 -10.22 7.55 -1.84
C ASN A 13 -9.14 6.48 -1.70
N GLU A 14 -7.91 6.92 -1.46
CA GLU A 14 -6.76 6.05 -1.20
C GLU A 14 -6.30 6.25 0.24
N ARG A 15 -6.17 5.16 1.00
CA ARG A 15 -5.61 5.20 2.36
C ARG A 15 -4.35 4.38 2.46
N VAL A 16 -3.30 4.96 3.02
CA VAL A 16 -2.07 4.24 3.35
C VAL A 16 -2.35 3.29 4.52
N ILE A 17 -2.06 2.00 4.31
CA ILE A 17 -2.14 0.99 5.36
C ILE A 17 -0.77 0.84 6.02
N TRP A 18 0.26 0.56 5.21
CA TRP A 18 1.61 0.33 5.69
C TRP A 18 2.68 0.98 4.80
N SER A 19 3.80 1.32 5.43
CA SER A 19 4.98 1.88 4.77
C SER A 19 6.19 0.97 5.01
N PHE A 20 6.96 0.73 3.96
CA PHE A 20 8.09 -0.17 3.92
C PHE A 20 9.29 0.54 3.30
N ARG A 21 10.49 0.10 3.66
CA ARG A 21 11.73 0.64 3.06
C ARG A 21 12.06 -0.01 1.71
N ASN A 22 11.46 -1.16 1.39
CA ASN A 22 11.78 -1.96 0.22
C ASN A 22 10.50 -2.51 -0.45
N ARG A 23 10.54 -2.64 -1.79
CA ARG A 23 9.42 -3.14 -2.60
C ARG A 23 8.99 -4.55 -2.21
N GLU A 24 9.96 -5.44 -2.01
CA GLU A 24 9.70 -6.85 -1.69
C GLU A 24 8.95 -7.00 -0.36
N SER A 25 9.31 -6.20 0.65
CA SER A 25 8.60 -6.17 1.94
C SER A 25 7.17 -5.66 1.77
N ALA A 26 6.94 -4.67 0.91
CA ALA A 26 5.59 -4.19 0.60
C ALA A 26 4.75 -5.26 -0.11
N LEU A 27 5.33 -6.03 -1.02
CA LEU A 27 4.64 -7.14 -1.69
C LEU A 27 4.30 -8.27 -0.71
N LYS A 28 5.25 -8.67 0.15
CA LYS A 28 4.98 -9.64 1.23
C LYS A 28 3.95 -9.11 2.24
N GLY A 29 3.92 -7.80 2.46
CA GLY A 29 2.93 -7.16 3.31
C GLY A 29 1.49 -7.27 2.75
N ILE A 30 1.31 -7.26 1.42
CA ILE A 30 0.01 -7.49 0.77
C ILE A 30 -0.48 -8.91 1.07
N ASP A 31 0.41 -9.90 0.95
CA ASP A 31 0.09 -11.31 1.23
C ASP A 31 -0.33 -11.51 2.70
N ALA A 32 0.43 -10.89 3.61
CA ALA A 32 0.08 -10.86 5.04
C ALA A 32 -1.26 -10.15 5.31
N LEU A 33 -1.58 -9.09 4.56
CA LEU A 33 -2.85 -8.39 4.64
C LEU A 33 -4.02 -9.33 4.29
N TYR A 34 -3.90 -10.07 3.19
CA TYR A 34 -4.92 -11.07 2.81
C TYR A 34 -5.04 -12.19 3.86
N SER A 35 -3.92 -12.63 4.44
CA SER A 35 -3.91 -13.65 5.50
C SER A 35 -4.57 -13.17 6.81
N GLN A 36 -4.48 -11.88 7.13
CA GLN A 36 -5.13 -11.27 8.31
C GLN A 36 -6.65 -11.08 8.15
N GLY A 37 -7.25 -11.47 7.03
CA GLY A 37 -8.69 -11.35 6.80
C GLY A 37 -9.12 -9.96 6.34
N TYR A 38 -8.20 -9.16 5.80
CA TYR A 38 -8.61 -7.94 5.11
C TYR A 38 -9.45 -8.27 3.87
N PRO A 39 -10.46 -7.43 3.56
CA PRO A 39 -11.41 -7.71 2.51
C PRO A 39 -10.76 -7.83 1.12
N MET A 40 -10.79 -9.05 0.56
CA MET A 40 -10.29 -9.32 -0.80
C MET A 40 -10.97 -8.51 -1.90
N HIS A 41 -12.17 -7.97 -1.64
CA HIS A 41 -12.89 -7.14 -2.61
C HIS A 41 -12.36 -5.71 -2.70
N MET A 42 -11.37 -5.32 -1.87
CA MET A 42 -10.74 -4.01 -1.94
C MET A 42 -9.50 -4.04 -2.84
N ALA A 43 -9.26 -2.96 -3.57
CA ALA A 43 -8.10 -2.81 -4.42
C ALA A 43 -6.89 -2.35 -3.61
N TYR A 44 -5.94 -3.24 -3.34
CA TYR A 44 -4.67 -2.88 -2.71
C TYR A 44 -3.61 -2.57 -3.76
N VAL A 45 -2.97 -1.41 -3.63
CA VAL A 45 -1.93 -0.93 -4.55
C VAL A 45 -0.63 -0.66 -3.81
N VAL A 46 0.49 -1.08 -4.40
CA VAL A 46 1.83 -0.80 -3.90
C VAL A 46 2.44 0.32 -4.73
N ARG A 47 2.69 1.48 -4.11
CA ARG A 47 3.30 2.63 -4.80
C ARG A 47 4.57 3.08 -4.10
N PRO A 48 5.63 3.42 -4.84
CA PRO A 48 6.76 4.14 -4.27
C PRO A 48 6.31 5.56 -3.94
N VAL A 49 6.58 6.00 -2.73
CA VAL A 49 6.60 7.40 -2.35
C VAL A 49 7.99 7.90 -2.67
N ASP A 50 8.08 8.56 -3.80
CA ASP A 50 9.07 9.61 -3.94
C ASP A 50 8.58 10.73 -3.03
N ALA A 51 9.30 11.01 -1.95
CA ALA A 51 8.98 12.21 -1.17
C ALA A 51 9.06 13.36 -2.17
N PRO A 52 7.97 14.11 -2.43
CA PRO A 52 8.07 15.25 -3.31
C PRO A 52 9.13 16.15 -2.69
N MET A 53 10.24 16.30 -3.41
CA MET A 53 11.12 17.44 -3.25
C MET A 53 10.19 18.65 -3.30
N ALA A 54 10.00 19.28 -2.13
CA ALA A 54 9.22 20.49 -2.01
C ALA A 54 9.76 21.48 -3.04
N ALA A 55 8.88 21.91 -3.95
CA ALA A 55 9.14 22.97 -4.89
C ALA A 55 9.03 24.33 -4.19
#